data_AF-W9QVK0-F1
#
_entry.id   AF-W9QVK0-F1
#
_cell.length_a   1.000
_cell.length_b   1.000
_cell.length_c   1.000
_cell.angle_alpha   90.00
_cell.angle_beta   90.00
_cell.angle_gamma   90.00
#
_symmetry.space_group_name_H-M   'P 1'
#
loop_
_entity.id
_entity.type
_entity.pdbx_description
1 polymer ?
#
loop_
_entity_poly.entity_id
_entity_poly.type
_entity_poly.pdbx_seq_one_letter_code
_entity_poly.pdbx_strand_id
1 'polypeptide(L)'
;MSVRELAKGITYTDPLPTGWKPPLPIRRMSKKQCDLIRKQWHIIADGEDIPPPIKNFKDMRFPELVLKKFKAKGIVQPIPIQEQGLPVILSGRDMIGIAFTGSAKTLVFVLPLIMVALQEEIMMPMLGYMPINQIRC
;
A
#
# COMPACT_ATOMS: atom_id res chain seq x y z
N MET A 1 27.39 14.04 -5.81
CA MET A 1 26.38 14.69 -4.96
C MET A 1 25.36 13.65 -4.58
N SER A 2 25.35 13.26 -3.30
CA SER A 2 24.46 12.22 -2.75
C SER A 2 23.07 12.81 -2.54
N VAL A 3 22.01 12.02 -2.70
CA VAL A 3 20.61 12.44 -2.46
C VAL A 3 20.42 13.04 -1.05
N ARG A 4 21.30 12.68 -0.10
CA ARG A 4 21.35 13.25 1.25
C ARG A 4 21.70 14.75 1.29
N GLU A 5 22.43 15.27 0.30
CA GLU A 5 22.92 16.67 0.29
C GLU A 5 21.86 17.67 -0.23
N LEU A 6 20.81 17.19 -0.92
CA LEU A 6 19.74 18.03 -1.49
C LEU A 6 18.47 18.10 -0.62
N ALA A 7 18.31 17.20 0.35
CA ALA A 7 17.22 17.27 1.32
C ALA A 7 17.61 18.24 2.43
N LYS A 8 16.78 19.25 2.71
CA LYS A 8 16.99 20.32 3.70
C LYS A 8 16.99 19.81 5.17
N GLY A 9 17.70 18.73 5.49
CA GLY A 9 17.76 18.15 6.84
C GLY A 9 16.43 17.62 7.40
N ILE A 10 15.35 17.63 6.61
CA ILE A 10 14.04 17.13 7.01
C ILE A 10 14.10 15.60 7.02
N THR A 11 14.13 15.02 8.21
CA THR A 11 13.98 13.57 8.39
C THR A 11 12.55 13.31 8.84
N TYR A 12 11.77 12.65 7.99
CA TYR A 12 10.47 12.15 8.39
C TYR A 12 10.70 10.89 9.21
N THR A 13 10.36 10.92 10.49
CA THR A 13 10.56 9.80 11.43
C THR A 13 9.28 9.02 11.69
N ASP A 14 8.14 9.64 11.42
CA ASP A 14 6.84 9.11 11.83
C ASP A 14 6.20 8.32 10.68
N PRO A 15 5.84 7.05 10.92
CA PRO A 15 5.13 6.25 9.92
C PRO A 15 3.73 6.81 9.67
N LEU A 16 3.17 6.49 8.50
CA LEU A 16 1.78 6.81 8.20
C LEU A 16 0.86 6.14 9.23
N PRO A 17 0.04 6.90 9.99
CA PRO A 17 -0.86 6.31 10.96
C PRO A 17 -1.92 5.48 10.24
N THR A 18 -1.99 4.18 10.55
CA THR A 18 -2.93 3.26 9.93
C THR A 18 -3.48 2.25 10.92
N GLY A 19 -4.80 2.05 10.89
CA GLY A 19 -5.47 0.97 11.61
C GLY A 19 -5.52 -0.35 10.82
N TRP A 20 -4.97 -0.37 9.60
CA TRP A 20 -5.08 -1.52 8.73
C TRP A 20 -4.24 -2.69 9.25
N LYS A 21 -4.84 -3.88 9.22
CA LYS A 21 -4.18 -5.14 9.52
C LYS A 21 -4.63 -6.20 8.52
N PRO A 22 -3.75 -7.10 8.08
CA PRO A 22 -4.14 -8.22 7.24
C PRO A 22 -5.24 -9.07 7.91
N PRO A 23 -6.12 -9.73 7.13
CA PRO A 23 -7.06 -10.71 7.65
C PRO A 23 -6.37 -11.78 8.50
N LEU A 24 -7.11 -12.33 9.48
CA LEU A 24 -6.58 -13.34 10.41
C LEU A 24 -5.89 -14.54 9.74
N PRO A 25 -6.42 -15.12 8.66
CA PRO A 25 -5.75 -16.24 7.99
C PRO A 25 -4.36 -15.87 7.47
N ILE A 26 -4.22 -14.67 6.92
CA ILE A 26 -2.95 -14.15 6.38
C ILE A 26 -1.99 -13.81 7.51
N ARG A 27 -2.48 -13.17 8.57
CA ARG A 27 -1.65 -12.82 9.74
C ARG A 27 -1.08 -14.05 10.45
N ARG A 28 -1.78 -15.19 10.38
CA ARG A 28 -1.36 -16.46 10.98
C ARG A 28 -0.47 -17.31 10.07
N MET A 29 -0.16 -16.83 8.86
CA MET A 29 0.72 -17.57 7.95
C MET A 29 2.10 -17.75 8.57
N SER A 30 2.59 -18.98 8.54
CA SER A 30 3.94 -19.30 8.99
C SER A 30 4.96 -18.63 8.07
N LYS A 31 6.15 -18.33 8.61
CA LYS A 31 7.28 -17.80 7.83
C LYS A 31 7.58 -18.66 6.60
N LYS A 32 7.54 -20.00 6.75
CA LYS A 32 7.70 -20.95 5.64
C LYS A 32 6.68 -20.74 4.50
N GLN A 33 5.41 -20.49 4.82
CA GLN A 33 4.38 -20.22 3.81
C GLN A 33 4.62 -18.87 3.12
N CYS A 34 4.97 -17.83 3.87
CA CYS A 34 5.32 -16.53 3.30
C CYS A 34 6.51 -16.63 2.35
N ASP A 35 7.55 -17.36 2.75
CA ASP A 35 8.77 -17.54 1.95
C ASP A 35 8.51 -18.38 0.69
N LEU A 36 7.61 -19.36 0.76
CA LEU A 36 7.19 -20.11 -0.42
C LEU A 36 6.49 -19.21 -1.46
N ILE A 37 5.64 -18.29 -1.01
CA ILE A 37 4.97 -17.33 -1.90
C ILE A 37 5.98 -16.36 -2.51
N ARG A 38 6.89 -15.82 -1.70
CA ARG A 38 7.96 -14.95 -2.18
C ARG A 38 8.83 -15.65 -3.22
N LYS A 39 9.20 -16.91 -2.95
CA LYS A 39 9.97 -17.75 -3.87
C LYS A 39 9.22 -18.00 -5.18
N GLN A 40 7.92 -18.31 -5.11
CA GLN A 40 7.07 -18.55 -6.28
C GLN A 40 7.08 -17.35 -7.25
N TRP A 41 7.12 -16.13 -6.72
CA TRP A 41 7.05 -14.90 -7.50
C TRP A 41 8.37 -14.15 -7.62
N HIS A 42 9.50 -14.79 -7.26
CA HIS A 42 10.84 -14.19 -7.27
C HIS A 42 10.94 -12.87 -6.49
N ILE A 43 10.18 -12.75 -5.40
CA ILE A 43 10.19 -11.60 -4.51
C ILE A 43 11.33 -11.78 -3.51
N ILE A 44 12.24 -10.80 -3.48
CA ILE A 44 13.27 -10.69 -2.44
C ILE A 44 12.78 -9.61 -1.46
N ALA A 45 12.67 -9.98 -0.18
CA ALA A 45 12.21 -9.08 0.86
C ALA A 45 13.25 -9.07 1.99
N ASP A 46 13.70 -7.88 2.36
CA ASP A 46 14.69 -7.63 3.41
C ASP A 46 14.19 -6.53 4.35
N GLY A 47 14.54 -6.62 5.63
CA GLY A 47 14.07 -5.75 6.70
C GLY A 47 13.38 -6.48 7.86
N GLU A 48 12.99 -5.70 8.86
CA GLU A 48 12.37 -6.21 10.10
C GLU A 48 10.85 -6.39 9.91
N ASP A 49 10.21 -7.31 10.62
CA ASP A 49 8.74 -7.49 10.69
C ASP A 49 7.96 -7.34 9.38
N ILE A 50 8.47 -7.92 8.29
CA ILE A 50 7.90 -7.80 6.94
C ILE A 50 6.50 -8.46 6.91
N PRO A 51 5.43 -7.71 6.58
CA PRO A 51 4.09 -8.27 6.47
C PRO A 51 4.01 -9.44 5.46
N PRO A 52 3.12 -10.42 5.69
CA PRO A 52 2.91 -11.51 4.74
C PRO A 52 2.51 -10.98 3.35
N PRO A 53 3.01 -11.58 2.25
CA PRO A 53 2.55 -11.25 0.91
C PRO A 53 1.09 -11.68 0.72
N ILE A 54 0.31 -10.88 -0.02
CA ILE A 54 -1.12 -11.12 -0.25
C ILE A 54 -1.38 -11.31 -1.74
N LYS A 55 -1.86 -12.51 -2.11
CA LYS A 55 -2.09 -12.93 -3.50
C LYS A 55 -3.37 -12.39 -4.14
N ASN A 56 -4.33 -11.91 -3.35
CA ASN A 56 -5.60 -11.41 -3.88
C ASN A 56 -5.93 -10.03 -3.33
N PHE A 57 -6.38 -9.12 -4.20
CA PHE A 57 -6.87 -7.80 -3.77
C PHE A 57 -8.01 -7.86 -2.76
N LYS A 58 -8.85 -8.91 -2.83
CA LYS A 58 -9.96 -9.13 -1.89
C LYS A 58 -9.49 -9.28 -0.45
N ASP A 59 -8.32 -9.88 -0.28
CA ASP A 59 -7.74 -10.13 1.04
C ASP A 59 -6.97 -8.91 1.58
N MET A 60 -6.84 -7.85 0.79
CA MET A 60 -6.19 -6.58 1.18
C MET A 60 -7.16 -5.61 1.86
N ARG A 61 -8.44 -5.98 2.05
CA ARG A 61 -9.49 -5.16 2.69
C ARG A 61 -9.71 -3.80 2.01
N PHE A 62 -9.62 -3.76 0.69
CA PHE A 62 -10.02 -2.58 -0.06
C PHE A 62 -11.54 -2.38 -0.08
N PRO A 63 -12.03 -1.12 -0.18
CA PRO A 63 -13.44 -0.85 -0.40
C PRO A 63 -13.97 -1.59 -1.64
N GLU A 64 -15.22 -2.05 -1.57
CA GLU A 64 -15.83 -2.82 -2.66
C GLU A 64 -15.83 -2.05 -4.00
N LEU A 65 -15.98 -0.72 -3.95
CA LEU A 65 -15.89 0.14 -5.13
C LEU A 65 -14.53 0.03 -5.83
N VAL A 66 -13.43 -0.01 -5.08
CA VAL A 66 -12.07 -0.17 -5.61
C VAL A 66 -11.94 -1.53 -6.29
N LEU A 67 -12.39 -2.60 -5.63
CA LEU A 67 -12.35 -3.96 -6.19
C LEU A 67 -13.19 -4.08 -7.47
N LYS A 68 -14.37 -3.45 -7.51
CA LYS A 68 -15.20 -3.36 -8.73
C LYS A 68 -14.48 -2.64 -9.86
N LYS A 69 -13.79 -1.54 -9.57
CA LYS A 69 -13.01 -0.79 -10.57
C LYS A 69 -11.81 -1.58 -11.08
N PHE A 70 -11.11 -2.33 -10.23
CA PHE A 70 -10.05 -3.24 -10.66
C PHE A 70 -10.57 -4.28 -11.63
N LYS A 71 -11.68 -4.96 -11.27
CA LYS A 71 -12.33 -5.93 -12.15
C LYS A 71 -12.75 -5.33 -13.49
N ALA A 72 -13.36 -4.13 -13.48
CA ALA A 72 -13.78 -3.44 -14.69
C ALA A 72 -12.60 -3.05 -15.60
N LYS A 73 -11.42 -2.77 -15.03
CA LYS A 73 -10.17 -2.50 -15.76
C LYS A 73 -9.38 -3.76 -16.13
N GLY A 74 -9.90 -4.96 -15.86
CA GLY A 74 -9.19 -6.22 -16.13
C GLY A 74 -8.03 -6.50 -15.17
N ILE A 75 -7.93 -5.77 -14.05
CA ILE A 75 -6.93 -5.98 -13.00
C ILE A 75 -7.48 -7.04 -12.04
N VAL A 76 -7.18 -8.31 -12.31
CA VAL A 76 -7.77 -9.45 -11.57
C VAL A 76 -6.92 -9.84 -10.36
N GLN A 77 -5.60 -9.79 -10.50
CA GLN A 77 -4.65 -10.19 -9.45
C GLN A 77 -3.52 -9.17 -9.31
N PRO A 78 -2.99 -8.99 -8.08
CA PRO A 78 -1.78 -8.22 -7.86
C PRO A 78 -0.60 -8.86 -8.56
N ILE A 79 0.25 -8.03 -9.17
CA ILE A 79 1.57 -8.46 -9.68
C ILE A 79 2.59 -8.53 -8.52
N PRO A 80 3.76 -9.16 -8.68
CA PRO A 80 4.66 -9.47 -7.57
C PRO A 80 5.03 -8.29 -6.66
N ILE A 81 5.31 -7.11 -7.22
CA ILE A 81 5.62 -5.91 -6.43
C ILE A 81 4.41 -5.41 -5.62
N GLN A 82 3.20 -5.64 -6.11
CA GLN A 82 1.95 -5.30 -5.41
C GLN A 82 1.62 -6.32 -4.32
N GLU A 83 1.88 -7.61 -4.54
CA GLU A 83 1.63 -8.67 -3.54
C GLU A 83 2.36 -8.41 -2.22
N GLN A 84 3.62 -7.93 -2.29
CA GLN A 84 4.42 -7.63 -1.12
C GLN A 84 4.36 -6.14 -0.74
N GLY A 85 4.33 -5.23 -1.71
CA GLY A 85 4.40 -3.80 -1.43
C GLY A 85 3.11 -3.22 -0.85
N LEU A 86 1.93 -3.65 -1.31
CA LEU A 86 0.66 -3.16 -0.78
C LEU A 86 0.50 -3.48 0.72
N PRO A 87 0.71 -4.72 1.20
CA PRO A 87 0.65 -5.01 2.63
C PRO A 87 1.65 -4.19 3.47
N VAL A 88 2.83 -3.86 2.93
CA VAL A 88 3.84 -3.06 3.64
C VAL A 88 3.37 -1.62 3.83
N ILE A 89 2.95 -0.96 2.76
CA ILE A 89 2.49 0.44 2.83
C ILE A 89 1.16 0.56 3.57
N LEU A 90 0.22 -0.38 3.36
CA LEU A 90 -1.04 -0.37 4.11
C LEU A 90 -0.82 -0.55 5.61
N SER A 91 0.25 -1.24 6.01
CA SER A 91 0.67 -1.35 7.42
C SER A 91 1.41 -0.11 7.94
N GLY A 92 1.54 0.95 7.12
CA GLY A 92 2.13 2.23 7.50
C GLY A 92 3.65 2.21 7.50
N ARG A 93 4.25 1.18 6.87
CA ARG A 93 5.69 1.00 6.87
C ARG A 93 6.32 1.60 5.63
N ASP A 94 7.48 2.19 5.83
CA ASP A 94 8.33 2.65 4.73
C ASP A 94 8.92 1.46 3.98
N MET A 95 9.05 1.61 2.66
CA MET A 95 9.64 0.59 1.82
C MET A 95 10.41 1.18 0.65
N ILE A 96 11.46 0.47 0.24
CA ILE A 96 12.13 0.67 -1.04
C ILE A 96 11.71 -0.49 -1.95
N GLY A 97 10.94 -0.18 -2.98
CA GLY A 97 10.44 -1.17 -3.94
C GLY A 97 11.22 -1.14 -5.25
N ILE A 98 11.97 -2.21 -5.54
CA ILE A 98 12.69 -2.37 -6.82
C ILE A 98 11.93 -3.38 -7.69
N ALA A 99 11.50 -2.94 -8.87
CA ALA A 99 10.86 -3.78 -9.88
C ALA A 99 11.05 -3.17 -11.27
N PHE A 100 10.82 -3.95 -12.33
CA PHE A 100 10.96 -3.50 -13.73
C PHE A 100 10.07 -2.30 -14.08
N THR A 101 10.39 -1.58 -15.15
CA THR A 101 9.49 -0.56 -15.71
C THR A 101 8.19 -1.21 -16.20
N GLY A 102 7.08 -0.47 -16.18
CA GLY A 102 5.76 -1.03 -16.54
C GLY A 102 5.14 -1.96 -15.49
N SER A 103 5.83 -2.29 -14.39
CA SER A 103 5.30 -3.13 -13.30
C SER A 103 4.34 -2.40 -12.35
N ALA A 104 3.64 -1.37 -12.83
CA ALA A 104 2.64 -0.59 -12.09
C ALA A 104 2.99 -0.24 -10.62
N LYS A 105 4.28 0.07 -10.33
CA LYS A 105 4.74 0.48 -8.98
C LYS A 105 3.96 1.67 -8.46
N THR A 106 3.56 2.57 -9.34
CA THR A 106 2.71 3.72 -9.02
C THR A 106 1.45 3.33 -8.25
N LEU A 107 0.79 2.22 -8.60
CA LEU A 107 -0.41 1.78 -7.90
C LEU A 107 -0.13 1.42 -6.43
N VAL A 108 1.04 0.86 -6.15
CA VAL A 108 1.46 0.45 -4.79
C VAL A 108 1.48 1.65 -3.84
N PHE A 109 1.92 2.81 -4.31
CA PHE A 109 1.99 4.03 -3.50
C PHE A 109 0.71 4.87 -3.58
N VAL A 110 0.13 5.02 -4.77
CA VAL A 110 -1.02 5.91 -5.00
C VAL A 110 -2.30 5.36 -4.38
N LEU A 111 -2.53 4.04 -4.45
CA LEU A 111 -3.77 3.48 -3.93
C LEU A 111 -3.93 3.66 -2.41
N PRO A 112 -2.92 3.33 -1.57
CA PRO A 112 -2.99 3.64 -0.14
C PRO A 112 -3.21 5.13 0.15
N LEU A 113 -2.55 6.03 -0.60
CA LEU A 113 -2.75 7.48 -0.42
C LEU A 113 -4.18 7.92 -0.71
N ILE A 114 -4.78 7.40 -1.79
CA ILE A 114 -6.20 7.67 -2.12
C ILE A 114 -7.11 7.17 -1.00
N MET A 115 -6.82 5.99 -0.42
CA MET A 115 -7.62 5.44 0.67
C MET A 115 -7.53 6.29 1.94
N VAL A 116 -6.33 6.77 2.27
CA VAL A 116 -6.13 7.69 3.41
C VAL A 116 -6.89 8.98 3.17
N ALA A 117 -6.74 9.61 2.00
CA ALA A 117 -7.45 10.84 1.67
C ALA A 117 -8.98 10.68 1.75
N LEU A 118 -9.52 9.57 1.24
CA LEU A 118 -10.96 9.26 1.33
C LEU A 118 -11.41 9.04 2.78
N GLN A 119 -10.58 8.38 3.60
CA GLN A 119 -10.89 8.18 5.01
C GLN A 119 -10.94 9.52 5.76
N GLU A 120 -9.98 10.41 5.52
CA GLU A 120 -9.97 11.75 6.10
C GLU A 120 -11.20 12.57 5.65
N GLU A 121 -11.60 12.49 4.37
CA GLU A 121 -12.80 13.15 3.86
C GLU A 121 -14.08 12.71 4.59
N ILE A 122 -14.18 11.41 4.94
CA ILE A 122 -15.32 10.86 5.69
C ILE A 122 -15.27 11.22 7.18
N MET A 123 -14.06 11.33 7.76
CA MET A 123 -13.84 11.60 9.19
C MET A 123 -13.95 13.09 9.53
N MET A 124 -13.77 13.99 8.56
CA MET A 124 -13.96 15.42 8.79
C MET A 124 -15.41 15.69 9.22
N PRO A 125 -15.64 16.28 10.42
CA PRO A 125 -16.97 16.65 10.84
C PRO A 125 -17.57 17.58 9.78
N MET A 126 -18.83 17.35 9.43
CA MET A 126 -19.65 18.16 8.51
C MET A 126 -19.81 19.61 8.98
N LEU A 127 -18.71 20.35 9.13
CA LEU A 127 -18.72 21.77 9.44
C LEU A 127 -18.84 22.55 8.13
N GLY A 128 -20.03 22.48 7.55
CA GLY A 128 -20.46 23.31 6.42
C GLY A 128 -19.99 22.80 5.06
N TYR A 129 -20.94 22.69 4.14
CA TYR A 129 -20.72 22.59 2.71
C TYR A 129 -19.58 23.53 2.24
N MET A 130 -18.38 23.00 2.06
CA MET A 130 -17.40 23.60 1.16
C MET A 130 -17.55 22.92 -0.20
N PRO A 131 -17.70 23.69 -1.30
CA PRO A 131 -17.78 23.11 -2.63
C PRO A 131 -16.49 22.34 -2.95
N ILE A 132 -16.64 21.14 -3.52
CA ILE A 132 -15.63 20.12 -3.87
C ILE A 132 -14.52 20.65 -4.82
N ASN A 133 -14.50 21.95 -5.15
CA ASN A 133 -13.61 22.58 -6.12
C ASN A 133 -12.53 23.50 -5.54
N GLN A 134 -12.16 23.38 -4.25
CA GLN A 134 -11.01 24.12 -3.72
C GLN A 134 -9.92 23.18 -3.21
N ILE A 135 -9.03 22.77 -4.11
CA ILE A 135 -7.70 22.29 -3.75
C ILE A 135 -6.90 23.54 -3.36
N ARG A 136 -6.64 23.75 -2.07
CA ARG A 136 -5.58 24.67 -1.65
C ARG A 136 -4.25 23.93 -1.71
N CYS A 137 -3.42 24.34 -2.67
CA CYS A 137 -2.00 24.01 -2.75
C CYS A 137 -1.24 24.63 -1.58
#